data_AF-A0AA90NY20-F1
#
_entry.id   AF-A0AA90NY20-F1
#
_cell.length_a   1.000
_cell.length_b   1.000
_cell.length_c   1.000
_cell.angle_alpha   90.00
_cell.angle_beta   90.00
_cell.angle_gamma   90.00
#
_symmetry.space_group_name_H-M   'P 1'
#
loop_
_entity.id
_entity.type
_entity.pdbx_description
1 polymer ?
#
loop_
_entity_poly.entity_id
_entity_poly.type
_entity_poly.pdbx_seq_one_letter_code
_entity_poly.pdbx_strand_id
1 'polypeptide(L)'
;MQVLDHLYLMERAITKSISDKLKSDDSIPSVDKPIELTLNREVKVQAPPFVIPSESYQTLNEVKDKLSESRKAFVQVVDHAKEIDLEQKSFPHPLFKDLSLKQWIPFVGLHEKRHLLQIEVLKAKI
;
A
#
# COMPACT_ATOMS: atom_id res chain seq x y z
N MET A 1 15.89 1.29 -8.18
CA MET A 1 15.09 0.05 -8.08
C MET A 1 14.39 -0.12 -6.74
N GLN A 2 15.06 0.07 -5.60
CA GLN A 2 14.47 -0.12 -4.27
C GLN A 2 13.13 0.60 -4.04
N VAL A 3 12.95 1.85 -4.52
CA VAL A 3 11.67 2.56 -4.37
C VAL A 3 10.52 1.84 -5.08
N LEU A 4 10.78 1.28 -6.26
CA LEU A 4 9.77 0.55 -7.03
C LEU A 4 9.46 -0.82 -6.38
N ASP A 5 10.49 -1.53 -5.91
CA ASP A 5 10.31 -2.81 -5.22
C ASP A 5 9.56 -2.62 -3.88
N HIS A 6 9.80 -1.52 -3.18
CA HIS A 6 9.03 -1.15 -1.98
C HIS A 6 7.53 -0.98 -2.29
N LEU A 7 7.19 -0.28 -3.38
CA LEU A 7 5.79 -0.10 -3.79
C LEU A 7 5.11 -1.45 -4.09
N TYR A 8 5.81 -2.34 -4.78
CA TYR A 8 5.34 -3.70 -5.05
C TYR A 8 5.09 -4.50 -3.75
N LEU A 9 6.05 -4.52 -2.82
CA LEU A 9 5.91 -5.24 -1.55
C LEU A 9 4.75 -4.69 -0.71
N MET A 10 4.60 -3.37 -0.70
CA MET A 10 3.54 -2.65 0.01
C MET A 10 2.15 -2.99 -0.55
N GLU A 11 1.96 -2.90 -1.87
CA GLU A 11 0.69 -3.21 -2.52
C GLU A 11 0.32 -4.69 -2.34
N ARG A 12 1.29 -5.62 -2.42
CA ARG A 12 1.06 -7.05 -2.13
C ARG A 12 0.64 -7.30 -0.68
N ALA A 13 1.29 -6.66 0.28
CA ALA A 13 0.96 -6.80 1.69
C ALA A 13 -0.46 -6.31 1.97
N ILE A 14 -0.82 -5.13 1.46
CA ILE A 14 -2.19 -4.58 1.59
C ILE A 14 -3.20 -5.49 0.91
N THR A 15 -2.93 -5.93 -0.33
CA THR A 15 -3.83 -6.84 -1.07
C THR A 15 -4.12 -8.10 -0.27
N LYS A 16 -3.07 -8.70 0.31
CA LYS A 16 -3.21 -9.87 1.17
C LYS A 16 -4.06 -9.55 2.42
N SER A 17 -3.78 -8.46 3.12
CA SER A 17 -4.54 -8.06 4.32
C SER A 17 -6.00 -7.78 4.02
N ILE A 18 -6.31 -7.12 2.89
CA ILE A 18 -7.70 -6.90 2.44
C ILE A 18 -8.36 -8.26 2.18
N SER A 19 -7.74 -9.15 1.38
CA SER A 19 -8.28 -10.49 1.12
C SER A 19 -8.53 -11.28 2.41
N ASP A 20 -7.59 -11.26 3.35
CA ASP A 20 -7.71 -11.99 4.62
C ASP A 20 -8.86 -11.42 5.47
N LYS A 21 -9.03 -10.08 5.51
CA LYS A 21 -10.15 -9.45 6.23
C LYS A 21 -11.49 -9.66 5.56
N LEU A 22 -11.56 -9.67 4.23
CA LEU A 22 -12.80 -10.01 3.52
C LEU A 22 -13.28 -11.43 3.85
N LYS A 23 -12.35 -12.37 4.08
CA LYS A 23 -12.65 -13.76 4.46
C LYS A 23 -12.93 -13.97 5.95
N SER A 24 -12.54 -13.04 6.82
CA SER A 24 -12.78 -13.16 8.27
C SER A 24 -14.20 -12.77 8.64
N ASP A 25 -14.74 -13.41 9.67
CA ASP A 25 -16.00 -13.01 10.31
C ASP A 25 -15.85 -11.75 11.19
N ASP A 26 -14.60 -11.35 11.49
CA ASP A 26 -14.30 -10.14 12.26
C ASP A 26 -14.87 -8.89 11.57
N SER A 27 -15.66 -8.14 12.32
CA SER A 27 -16.08 -6.79 11.99
C SER A 27 -15.54 -5.83 13.04
N ILE A 28 -14.56 -5.05 12.62
CA ILE A 28 -13.90 -4.04 13.45
C ILE A 28 -13.96 -2.74 12.66
N PRO A 29 -15.04 -1.95 12.81
CA PRO A 29 -15.12 -0.64 12.19
C PRO A 29 -14.07 0.30 12.79
N SER A 30 -13.61 1.24 11.99
CA SER A 30 -12.62 2.24 12.40
C SER A 30 -13.08 3.63 11.99
N VAL A 31 -12.80 4.62 12.83
CA VAL A 31 -13.06 6.04 12.51
C VAL A 31 -12.07 6.52 11.47
N ASP A 32 -12.59 7.15 10.41
CA ASP A 32 -11.79 7.71 9.33
C ASP A 32 -10.62 8.58 9.81
N LYS A 33 -9.47 8.36 9.18
CA LYS A 33 -8.21 9.07 9.44
C LYS A 33 -7.85 10.01 8.27
N PRO A 34 -7.07 11.08 8.52
CA PRO A 34 -6.61 11.99 7.48
C PRO A 34 -5.45 11.38 6.66
N ILE A 35 -5.76 10.37 5.85
CA ILE A 35 -4.77 9.58 5.10
C ILE A 35 -3.96 10.42 4.08
N GLU A 36 -4.47 11.59 3.69
CA GLU A 36 -3.81 12.56 2.81
C GLU A 36 -2.50 13.08 3.40
N LEU A 37 -2.35 13.05 4.73
CA LEU A 37 -1.09 13.40 5.41
C LEU A 37 0.07 12.48 5.02
N THR A 38 -0.20 11.33 4.40
CA THR A 38 0.81 10.46 3.76
C THR A 38 1.66 11.21 2.74
N LEU A 39 1.13 12.25 2.09
CA LEU A 39 1.86 13.06 1.12
C LEU A 39 2.90 13.98 1.78
N ASN A 40 2.80 14.25 3.09
CA ASN A 40 3.79 15.05 3.81
C ASN A 40 5.09 14.25 4.00
N ARG A 41 6.13 14.61 3.23
CA ARG A 41 7.42 13.93 3.21
C ARG A 41 8.35 14.28 4.38
N GLU A 42 8.01 15.28 5.19
CA GLU A 42 8.76 15.63 6.40
C GLU A 42 8.51 14.62 7.52
N VAL A 43 7.32 14.01 7.54
CA VAL A 43 6.98 12.93 8.46
C VAL A 43 7.62 11.63 7.97
N LYS A 44 8.52 11.07 8.78
CA LYS A 44 9.16 9.78 8.55
C LYS A 44 8.43 8.70 9.33
N VAL A 45 8.07 7.63 8.65
CA VAL A 45 7.45 6.44 9.24
C VAL A 45 8.40 5.27 9.02
N GLN A 46 8.68 4.51 10.08
CA GLN A 46 9.48 3.29 9.95
C GLN A 46 8.64 2.22 9.24
N ALA A 47 9.15 1.73 8.12
CA ALA A 47 8.47 0.71 7.34
C ALA A 47 8.56 -0.64 8.07
N PRO A 48 7.48 -1.44 8.12
CA PRO A 48 7.52 -2.80 8.63
C PRO A 48 8.55 -3.67 7.87
N PRO A 49 9.19 -4.67 8.51
CA PRO A 49 10.26 -5.46 7.89
C PRO A 49 9.89 -6.11 6.56
N PHE A 50 8.63 -6.52 6.39
CA PHE A 50 8.15 -7.24 5.19
C PHE A 50 7.95 -6.34 3.96
N VAL A 51 8.05 -5.01 4.10
CA VAL A 51 8.02 -4.07 2.97
C VAL A 51 9.38 -3.42 2.71
N ILE A 52 10.44 -3.88 3.38
CA ILE A 52 11.80 -3.43 3.13
C ILE A 52 12.34 -4.18 1.90
N PRO A 53 12.74 -3.47 0.82
CA PRO A 53 13.32 -4.09 -0.36
C PRO A 53 14.59 -4.88 -0.05
N SER A 54 14.85 -5.93 -0.82
CA SER A 54 16.14 -6.63 -0.76
C SER A 54 17.24 -5.86 -1.51
N GLU A 55 18.49 -6.12 -1.13
CA GLU A 55 19.68 -5.64 -1.86
C GLU A 55 20.01 -6.49 -3.11
N SER A 56 19.17 -7.47 -3.44
CA SER A 56 19.38 -8.30 -4.62
C SER A 56 19.21 -7.47 -5.89
N TYR A 57 20.07 -7.70 -6.87
CA TYR A 57 19.96 -7.09 -8.19
C TYR A 57 18.59 -7.40 -8.83
N GLN A 58 18.00 -6.38 -9.45
CA GLN A 58 16.74 -6.46 -10.19
C GLN A 58 16.82 -5.52 -11.39
N THR A 59 16.36 -5.98 -12.53
CA THR A 59 16.19 -5.19 -13.75
C THR A 59 14.92 -4.33 -13.67
N LEU A 60 14.85 -3.30 -14.50
CA LEU A 60 13.64 -2.47 -14.60
C LEU A 60 12.43 -3.27 -15.09
N ASN A 61 12.63 -4.21 -16.02
CA ASN A 61 11.54 -5.02 -16.57
C ASN A 61 10.96 -5.95 -15.49
N GLU A 62 11.79 -6.64 -14.71
CA GLU A 62 11.33 -7.50 -13.61
C GLU A 62 10.47 -6.72 -12.60
N VAL A 63 10.88 -5.51 -12.23
CA VAL A 63 10.11 -4.72 -11.25
C VAL A 63 8.83 -4.14 -11.86
N LYS A 64 8.81 -3.81 -13.15
CA LYS A 64 7.59 -3.42 -13.86
C LYS A 64 6.58 -4.57 -13.91
N ASP A 65 7.05 -5.78 -14.17
CA ASP A 65 6.20 -6.98 -14.20
C ASP A 65 5.62 -7.25 -12.82
N LYS A 66 6.44 -7.19 -11.77
CA LYS A 66 6.01 -7.27 -10.36
C LYS A 66 4.91 -6.25 -10.02
N LEU A 67 5.10 -4.98 -10.37
CA LEU A 67 4.12 -3.92 -10.13
C LEU A 67 2.81 -4.14 -10.91
N SER A 68 2.91 -4.63 -12.15
CA SER A 68 1.74 -4.97 -12.97
C SER A 68 0.96 -6.14 -12.38
N GLU A 69 1.65 -7.17 -11.89
CA GLU A 69 1.06 -8.31 -11.22
C GLU A 69 0.36 -7.91 -9.90
N SER A 70 1.04 -7.15 -9.04
CA SER A 70 0.46 -6.69 -7.78
C SER A 70 -0.77 -5.82 -8.02
N ARG A 71 -0.74 -4.94 -9.03
CA ARG A 71 -1.89 -4.09 -9.37
C ARG A 71 -3.10 -4.91 -9.81
N LYS A 72 -2.88 -5.92 -10.67
CA LYS A 72 -3.97 -6.81 -11.11
C LYS A 72 -4.60 -7.53 -9.91
N ALA A 73 -3.80 -8.07 -9.02
CA ALA A 73 -4.29 -8.75 -7.82
C ALA A 73 -5.04 -7.79 -6.89
N PHE A 74 -4.52 -6.58 -6.69
CA PHE A 74 -5.17 -5.55 -5.88
C PHE A 74 -6.55 -5.17 -6.43
N VAL A 75 -6.63 -4.83 -7.72
CA VAL A 75 -7.89 -4.49 -8.39
C VAL A 75 -8.88 -5.65 -8.31
N GLN A 76 -8.44 -6.88 -8.56
CA GLN A 76 -9.30 -8.06 -8.44
C GLN A 76 -9.91 -8.19 -7.03
N VAL A 77 -9.12 -8.00 -5.97
CA VAL A 77 -9.64 -8.10 -4.60
C VAL A 77 -10.64 -6.96 -4.30
N VAL A 78 -10.35 -5.74 -4.76
CA VAL A 78 -11.21 -4.57 -4.54
C VAL A 78 -12.53 -4.69 -5.29
N ASP A 79 -12.51 -5.10 -6.56
CA ASP A 79 -13.71 -5.22 -7.41
C ASP A 79 -14.70 -6.27 -6.91
N HIS A 80 -14.23 -7.27 -6.15
CA HIS A 80 -15.09 -8.32 -5.57
C HIS A 80 -15.52 -8.01 -4.12
N ALA A 81 -15.04 -6.92 -3.53
CA ALA A 81 -15.40 -6.54 -2.17
C ALA A 81 -16.80 -5.92 -2.11
N LYS A 82 -17.57 -6.27 -1.08
CA LYS A 82 -18.85 -5.59 -0.81
C LYS A 82 -18.59 -4.31 -0.05
N GLU A 83 -19.31 -3.24 -0.38
CA GLU A 83 -19.15 -1.93 0.29
C GLU A 83 -19.28 -2.03 1.82
N ILE A 84 -20.21 -2.86 2.32
CA ILE A 84 -20.37 -3.06 3.76
C ILE A 84 -19.13 -3.66 4.42
N ASP A 85 -18.45 -4.60 3.76
CA ASP A 85 -17.20 -5.17 4.28
C ASP A 85 -16.08 -4.12 4.24
N LEU A 86 -16.08 -3.23 3.24
CA LEU A 86 -15.08 -2.18 3.13
C LEU A 86 -15.17 -1.16 4.28
N GLU A 87 -16.37 -0.88 4.75
CA GLU A 87 -16.64 0.06 5.85
C GLU A 87 -16.46 -0.57 7.23
N GLN A 88 -16.88 -1.83 7.39
CA GLN A 88 -16.99 -2.49 8.70
C GLN A 88 -15.75 -3.29 9.10
N LYS A 89 -14.74 -3.36 8.24
CA LYS A 89 -13.50 -4.09 8.50
C LYS A 89 -12.31 -3.16 8.39
N SER A 90 -11.31 -3.40 9.23
CA SER A 90 -10.09 -2.60 9.32
C SER A 90 -8.87 -3.46 9.64
N PHE A 91 -7.70 -2.89 9.40
CA PHE A 91 -6.45 -3.43 9.92
C PHE A 91 -5.41 -2.31 10.18
N PRO A 92 -4.40 -2.56 11.04
CA PRO A 92 -3.51 -1.51 11.52
C PRO A 92 -2.57 -0.96 10.47
N HIS A 93 -2.46 0.36 10.42
CA HIS A 93 -1.43 1.14 9.73
C HIS A 93 -0.40 1.69 10.74
N PRO A 94 0.91 1.71 10.42
CA PRO A 94 1.97 2.13 11.35
C PRO A 94 1.81 3.52 11.99
N LEU A 95 1.30 4.49 11.22
CA LEU A 95 1.01 5.86 11.70
C LEU A 95 -0.46 6.07 12.10
N PHE A 96 -1.40 5.80 11.19
CA PHE A 96 -2.82 6.09 11.36
C PHE A 96 -3.58 5.13 12.29
N LYS A 97 -2.91 4.10 12.84
CA LYS A 97 -3.56 2.99 13.58
C LYS A 97 -4.56 2.28 12.66
N ASP A 98 -5.70 1.84 13.17
CA ASP A 98 -6.67 1.11 12.35
C ASP A 98 -7.25 2.01 11.26
N LEU A 99 -7.07 1.56 10.02
CA LEU A 99 -7.71 2.10 8.82
C LEU A 99 -8.71 1.06 8.31
N SER A 100 -9.89 1.54 7.90
CA SER A 100 -10.89 0.69 7.24
C SER A 100 -10.35 0.20 5.90
N LEU A 101 -10.87 -0.91 5.38
CA LEU A 101 -10.48 -1.35 4.03
C LEU A 101 -10.80 -0.24 3.00
N LYS A 102 -11.91 0.48 3.20
CA LYS A 102 -12.29 1.66 2.43
C LYS A 102 -11.22 2.75 2.42
N GLN A 103 -10.49 2.97 3.52
CA GLN A 103 -9.38 3.93 3.57
C GLN A 103 -8.06 3.36 3.06
N TRP A 104 -7.81 2.06 3.23
CA TRP A 104 -6.62 1.41 2.69
C TRP A 104 -6.55 1.46 1.16
N ILE A 105 -7.70 1.41 0.48
CA ILE A 105 -7.75 1.47 -0.99
C ILE A 105 -7.16 2.78 -1.55
N PRO A 106 -7.68 3.98 -1.21
CA PRO A 106 -7.10 5.24 -1.66
C PRO A 106 -5.72 5.50 -1.05
N PHE A 107 -5.40 4.94 0.13
CA PHE A 107 -4.05 5.04 0.71
C PHE A 107 -2.97 4.48 -0.22
N VAL A 108 -3.21 3.36 -0.94
CA VAL A 108 -2.26 2.82 -1.93
C VAL A 108 -1.87 3.88 -2.94
N GLY A 109 -2.85 4.58 -3.53
CA GLY A 109 -2.59 5.64 -4.52
C GLY A 109 -1.88 6.86 -3.94
N LEU A 110 -2.23 7.28 -2.71
CA LEU A 110 -1.53 8.38 -2.02
C LEU A 110 -0.07 8.03 -1.73
N HIS A 111 0.18 6.79 -1.30
CA HIS A 111 1.53 6.28 -1.04
C HIS A 111 2.36 6.22 -2.33
N GLU A 112 1.79 5.73 -3.43
CA GLU A 112 2.44 5.76 -4.75
C GLU A 112 2.78 7.19 -5.19
N LYS A 113 1.85 8.13 -5.04
CA LYS A 113 2.07 9.55 -5.36
C LYS A 113 3.24 10.13 -4.54
N ARG A 114 3.34 9.79 -3.26
CA ARG A 114 4.47 10.18 -2.40
C ARG A 114 5.80 9.66 -2.95
N HIS A 115 5.86 8.39 -3.34
CA HIS A 115 7.10 7.77 -3.82
C HIS A 115 7.45 8.12 -5.28
N LEU A 116 6.47 8.48 -6.10
CA LEU A 116 6.74 9.06 -7.41
C LEU A 116 7.58 10.35 -7.28
N LEU A 117 7.22 11.23 -6.34
CA LEU A 117 8.03 12.42 -6.04
C LEU A 117 9.44 12.07 -5.54
N GLN A 118 9.59 10.98 -4.79
CA GLN A 118 10.91 10.50 -4.40
C GLN A 118 11.73 10.05 -5.61
N ILE A 119 11.13 9.33 -6.56
CA ILE A 119 11.79 8.91 -7.80
C ILE A 119 12.26 10.12 -8.60
N GLU A 120 11.43 11.14 -8.76
CA GLU A 120 11.81 12.37 -9.47
C GLU A 120 12.96 13.11 -8.79
N VAL A 121 12.96 13.20 -7.45
CA VAL A 121 14.08 13.77 -6.69
C VAL A 121 15.38 12.97 -6.88
N LEU A 122 15.30 11.64 -6.93
CA LEU A 122 16.47 10.80 -7.15
C LEU A 122 17.01 10.94 -8.58
N LYS A 123 16.13 11.01 -9.59
CA LYS A 123 16.51 11.22 -10.99
C LYS A 123 17.22 12.55 -11.21
N ALA A 124 16.79 13.61 -10.54
CA ALA A 124 17.40 14.94 -10.65
C ALA A 124 18.80 15.04 -10.01
N LYS A 125 19.24 14.02 -9.26
CA LYS A 125 20.57 13.96 -8.61
C LYS A 125 21.60 13.16 -9.40
N ILE A 126 21.20 12.62 -10.54
CA ILE A 126 22.04 11.86 -11.48
C ILE A 126 22.26 12.76 -12.70
#